data_AF-H3KD65-F1
#
_entry.id   AF-H3KD65-F1
#
_cell.length_a   1.000
_cell.length_b   1.000
_cell.length_c   1.000
_cell.angle_alpha   90.00
_cell.angle_beta   90.00
_cell.angle_gamma   90.00
#
_symmetry.space_group_name_H-M   'P 1'
#
loop_
_entity.id
_entity.type
_entity.pdbx_description
1 polymer ?
#
loop_
_entity_poly.entity_id
_entity_poly.type
_entity_poly.pdbx_seq_one_letter_code
_entity_poly.pdbx_strand_id
1 'polypeptide(L)'
;NLNLRPMFLRTPLRIRGHILVCVLSLIVLRLLARRLRGMESPLPINRIIEGMEDAKVIAVHSGESEEWLYIRAGEESGLYRDSDKLTIEELAIRHRTSISDTAAVLAAAGLECPPVFCDRNQLARAIRTKFKSDADAVPSVVYRAAEMEREDAARQAS
;
A
#
# COMPACT_ATOMS: atom_id res chain seq x y z
N ASN A 1 13.20 31.70 41.62
CA ASN A 1 13.70 30.34 41.29
C ASN A 1 12.56 29.48 40.78
N LEU A 2 12.34 29.50 39.46
CA LEU A 2 11.39 28.63 38.76
C LEU A 2 11.98 27.21 38.71
N ASN A 3 11.64 26.39 39.71
CA ASN A 3 11.90 24.96 39.70
C ASN A 3 10.95 24.26 38.71
N LEU A 4 11.21 24.44 37.41
CA LEU A 4 10.62 23.60 36.37
C LEU A 4 11.23 22.20 36.52
N ARG A 5 10.51 21.30 37.19
CA ARG A 5 10.72 19.86 36.97
C ARG A 5 10.43 19.59 35.48
N PRO A 6 11.32 18.93 34.74
CA PRO A 6 11.02 18.56 33.37
C PRO A 6 9.86 17.56 33.39
N MET A 7 8.66 18.04 33.04
CA MET A 7 7.44 17.24 32.88
C MET A 7 7.40 16.60 31.49
N PHE A 8 8.52 16.07 31.00
CA PHE A 8 8.54 15.33 29.73
C PHE A 8 9.72 14.39 29.76
N LEU A 9 9.55 13.13 30.16
CA LEU A 9 10.42 12.05 29.66
C LEU A 9 9.91 10.64 30.00
N ARG A 10 8.60 10.37 29.83
CA ARG A 10 8.12 8.99 29.80
C ARG A 10 8.29 8.43 28.38
N THR A 11 9.36 7.64 28.22
CA THR A 11 9.75 6.76 27.11
C THR A 11 10.66 7.35 26.00
N PRO A 12 11.93 7.72 26.32
CA PRO A 12 12.94 8.05 25.32
C PRO A 12 13.14 6.93 24.28
N LEU A 13 12.84 5.68 24.63
CA LEU A 13 12.93 4.52 23.74
C LEU A 13 11.94 4.60 22.57
N ARG A 14 10.69 5.03 22.80
CA ARG A 14 9.65 5.14 21.76
C ARG A 14 10.01 6.21 20.74
N ILE A 15 10.49 7.35 21.21
CA ILE A 15 10.93 8.47 20.38
C ILE A 15 12.14 8.05 19.54
N ARG A 16 13.14 7.42 20.16
CA ARG A 16 14.32 6.90 19.44
C ARG A 16 13.94 5.85 18.40
N GLY A 17 13.01 4.95 18.73
CA GLY A 17 12.49 3.96 17.80
C GLY A 17 11.79 4.58 16.59
N HIS A 18 10.94 5.59 16.81
CA HIS A 18 10.28 6.30 15.71
C HIS A 18 11.29 7.01 14.79
N ILE A 19 12.25 7.73 15.37
CA ILE A 19 13.31 8.39 14.60
C ILE A 19 14.10 7.37 13.77
N LEU A 20 14.46 6.23 14.36
CA LEU A 20 15.17 5.17 13.66
C LEU A 20 14.38 4.65 12.45
N VAL A 21 13.09 4.36 12.63
CA VAL A 21 12.21 3.91 11.55
C VAL A 21 12.11 4.97 10.45
N CYS A 22 11.95 6.25 10.81
CA CYS A 22 11.92 7.34 9.83
C CYS A 22 13.23 7.42 9.03
N VAL A 23 14.39 7.33 9.70
CA VAL A 23 15.70 7.34 9.03
C VAL A 23 15.86 6.15 8.10
N LEU A 24 15.47 4.94 8.53
CA LEU A 24 15.51 3.74 7.69
C LEU A 24 14.61 3.89 6.45
N SER A 25 13.37 4.36 6.62
CA SER A 25 12.46 4.59 5.49
C SER A 25 13.02 5.61 4.49
N LEU A 26 13.65 6.70 4.97
CA LEU A 26 14.30 7.68 4.10
C LEU A 26 15.50 7.11 3.34
N ILE A 27 16.29 6.22 3.97
CA ILE A 27 17.40 5.53 3.32
C ILE A 27 16.87 4.63 2.20
N VAL A 28 15.83 3.83 2.47
CA VAL A 28 15.19 2.96 1.47
C VAL A 28 14.66 3.78 0.29
N LEU A 29 13.97 4.89 0.57
CA LEU A 29 13.43 5.79 -0.45
C LEU A 29 14.54 6.39 -1.34
N ARG A 30 15.66 6.81 -0.73
CA ARG A 30 16.82 7.32 -1.49
C ARG A 30 17.51 6.24 -2.31
N LEU A 31 17.57 5.00 -1.82
CA LEU A 31 18.12 3.87 -2.58
C LEU A 31 17.26 3.55 -3.80
N LEU A 32 15.93 3.51 -3.66
CA LEU A 32 14.99 3.35 -4.78
C LEU A 32 15.17 4.47 -5.82
N ALA A 33 15.20 5.73 -5.39
CA ALA A 33 15.42 6.87 -6.29
C ALA A 33 16.79 6.83 -7.01
N ARG A 34 17.81 6.20 -6.42
CA ARG A 34 19.10 5.97 -7.09
C ARG A 34 19.02 4.84 -8.12
N ARG A 35 18.34 3.74 -7.81
CA ARG A 35 18.14 2.62 -8.75
C ARG A 35 17.32 3.02 -9.96
N LEU A 36 16.23 3.75 -9.75
CA LEU A 36 15.37 4.30 -10.81
C LEU A 36 16.16 5.21 -11.78
N ARG A 37 17.05 6.06 -11.25
CA ARG A 37 17.98 6.86 -12.07
C ARG A 37 18.93 6.01 -12.92
N GLY A 38 19.36 4.85 -12.40
CA GLY A 38 20.20 3.91 -13.14
C GLY A 38 19.45 3.09 -14.21
N MET A 39 18.11 3.03 -14.14
CA MET A 39 17.24 2.33 -15.09
C MET A 39 16.67 3.25 -16.19
N GLU A 40 17.25 4.45 -16.38
CA GLU A 40 16.76 5.48 -17.32
C GLU A 40 15.32 5.95 -17.05
N SER A 41 14.77 5.66 -15.86
CA SER A 41 13.44 6.08 -15.42
C SER A 41 13.54 6.95 -14.16
N PRO A 42 14.04 8.20 -14.27
CA PRO A 42 14.15 9.08 -13.13
C PRO A 42 12.77 9.57 -12.68
N LEU A 43 12.30 9.07 -11.54
CA LEU A 43 11.05 9.54 -10.92
C LEU A 43 11.31 10.51 -9.77
N PRO A 44 10.49 11.57 -9.61
CA PRO A 44 10.52 12.41 -8.42
C PRO A 44 10.04 11.61 -7.20
N ILE A 45 10.50 11.97 -6.01
CA ILE A 45 10.22 11.23 -4.76
C ILE A 45 8.72 11.03 -4.54
N ASN A 46 7.89 12.03 -4.83
CA ASN A 46 6.44 11.93 -4.66
C ASN A 46 5.82 10.84 -5.56
N ARG A 47 6.26 10.74 -6.82
CA ARG A 47 5.81 9.67 -7.74
C ARG A 47 6.25 8.29 -7.29
N ILE A 48 7.41 8.19 -6.65
CA ILE A 48 7.86 6.92 -6.05
C ILE A 48 6.93 6.53 -4.89
N ILE A 49 6.54 7.48 -4.05
CA ILE A 49 5.61 7.25 -2.94
C ILE A 49 4.23 6.84 -3.48
N GLU A 50 3.68 7.58 -4.44
CA GLU A 50 2.42 7.26 -5.12
C GLU A 50 2.47 5.85 -5.74
N GLY A 51 3.54 5.52 -6.46
CA GLY A 51 3.74 4.19 -7.02
C GLY A 51 3.88 3.07 -5.98
N MET A 52 4.32 3.38 -4.76
CA MET A 52 4.31 2.41 -3.64
C MET A 52 2.91 2.28 -3.02
N GLU A 53 2.16 3.38 -2.92
CA GLU A 53 0.79 3.37 -2.41
C GLU A 53 -0.16 2.64 -3.37
N ASP A 54 0.06 2.81 -4.68
CA ASP A 54 -0.67 2.11 -5.73
C ASP A 54 -0.42 0.59 -5.75
N ALA A 55 0.68 0.14 -5.16
CA ALA A 55 1.05 -1.27 -5.08
C ALA A 55 0.35 -2.01 -3.92
N LYS A 56 -0.49 -1.32 -3.13
CA LYS A 56 -1.26 -1.94 -2.04
C LYS A 56 -2.24 -2.97 -2.59
N VAL A 57 -2.47 -4.00 -1.79
CA VAL A 57 -3.32 -5.14 -2.14
C VAL A 57 -4.39 -5.31 -1.08
N ILE A 58 -5.62 -5.51 -1.53
CA ILE A 58 -6.77 -5.90 -0.71
C ILE A 58 -7.11 -7.36 -0.96
N ALA A 59 -7.61 -8.03 0.06
CA ALA A 59 -8.14 -9.39 -0.05
C ALA A 59 -9.67 -9.31 -0.18
N VAL A 60 -10.23 -10.03 -1.13
CA VAL A 60 -11.66 -10.17 -1.36
C VAL A 60 -11.99 -11.65 -1.33
N HIS A 61 -13.05 -12.02 -0.62
CA HIS A 61 -13.52 -13.39 -0.58
C HIS A 61 -14.62 -13.58 -1.62
N SER A 62 -14.42 -14.50 -2.56
CA SER A 62 -15.47 -14.89 -3.51
C SER A 62 -16.44 -15.84 -2.81
N GLY A 63 -17.69 -15.42 -2.62
CA GLY A 63 -18.73 -16.24 -1.97
C GLY A 63 -19.08 -17.51 -2.75
N GLU A 64 -18.89 -17.51 -4.07
CA GLU A 64 -19.25 -18.64 -4.95
C GLU A 64 -18.17 -19.72 -5.05
N SER A 65 -16.90 -19.33 -4.96
CA SER A 65 -15.76 -20.25 -5.17
C SER A 65 -15.00 -20.63 -3.89
N GLU A 66 -15.37 -20.08 -2.72
CA GLU A 66 -14.63 -20.21 -1.45
C GLU A 66 -13.14 -19.81 -1.52
N GLU A 67 -12.74 -19.09 -2.57
CA GLU A 67 -11.37 -18.70 -2.81
C GLU A 67 -11.13 -17.22 -2.47
N TRP A 68 -9.93 -16.94 -1.96
CA TRP A 68 -9.43 -15.59 -1.74
C TRP A 68 -8.82 -15.03 -3.02
N LEU A 69 -9.34 -13.87 -3.44
CA LEU A 69 -8.80 -13.09 -4.55
C LEU A 69 -8.08 -11.86 -4.00
N TYR A 70 -6.91 -11.56 -4.56
CA TYR A 70 -6.13 -10.38 -4.19
C TYR A 70 -6.20 -9.35 -5.29
N ILE A 71 -6.66 -8.16 -4.93
CA ILE A 71 -6.83 -7.05 -5.86
C ILE A 71 -5.81 -5.98 -5.53
N ARG A 72 -5.04 -5.54 -6.53
CA ARG A 72 -4.21 -4.35 -6.38
C ARG A 72 -5.12 -3.13 -6.34
N ALA A 73 -5.38 -2.64 -5.13
CA ALA A 73 -6.16 -1.44 -4.89
C ALA A 73 -5.20 -0.31 -4.61
N GLY A 74 -4.91 0.46 -5.66
CA GLY A 74 -4.16 1.70 -5.47
C GLY A 74 -4.98 2.69 -4.66
N GLU A 75 -4.30 3.46 -3.82
CA GLU A 75 -4.95 4.52 -3.07
C GLU A 75 -5.06 5.74 -3.97
N GLU A 76 -6.25 6.01 -4.51
CA GLU A 76 -6.50 7.25 -5.24
C GLU A 76 -6.46 8.44 -4.28
N SER A 77 -5.25 8.95 -4.07
CA SER A 77 -5.01 10.14 -3.30
C SER A 77 -5.71 11.34 -3.97
N GLY A 78 -6.77 11.84 -3.34
CA GLY A 78 -7.48 13.04 -3.78
C GLY A 78 -8.92 12.85 -4.28
N LEU A 79 -9.49 11.65 -4.25
CA LEU A 79 -10.92 11.43 -4.54
C LEU A 79 -11.89 12.14 -3.59
N TYR A 80 -11.42 12.77 -2.51
CA TYR A 80 -12.28 13.41 -1.51
C TYR A 80 -11.95 14.87 -1.21
N ARG A 81 -10.77 15.37 -1.61
CA ARG A 81 -10.33 16.71 -1.16
C ARG A 81 -10.78 17.86 -2.09
N ASP A 82 -11.25 17.56 -3.30
CA ASP A 82 -11.84 18.51 -4.26
C ASP A 82 -12.76 17.86 -5.31
N SER A 83 -13.08 16.56 -5.16
CA SER A 83 -13.86 15.77 -6.13
C SER A 83 -15.30 16.22 -6.30
N ASP A 84 -15.90 16.83 -5.28
CA ASP A 84 -17.25 17.42 -5.36
C ASP A 84 -17.37 18.51 -6.44
N LYS A 85 -16.23 19.06 -6.91
CA LYS A 85 -16.19 20.11 -7.94
C LYS A 85 -15.86 19.57 -9.33
N LEU A 86 -15.45 18.30 -9.44
CA LEU A 86 -15.04 17.70 -10.70
C LEU A 86 -16.18 16.89 -11.30
N THR A 87 -16.41 17.07 -12.60
CA THR A 87 -17.34 16.22 -13.35
C THR A 87 -16.79 14.80 -13.49
N ILE A 88 -17.68 13.84 -13.76
CA ILE A 88 -17.32 12.42 -13.99
C ILE A 88 -16.28 12.29 -15.12
N GLU A 89 -16.39 13.14 -16.14
CA GLU A 89 -15.46 13.15 -17.27
C GLU A 89 -14.07 13.64 -16.88
N GLU A 90 -13.97 14.70 -16.08
CA GLU A 90 -12.69 15.21 -15.57
C GLU A 90 -12.03 14.22 -14.60
N LEU A 91 -12.83 13.55 -13.77
CA LEU A 91 -12.37 12.44 -12.92
C LEU A 91 -11.82 11.28 -13.77
N ALA A 92 -12.52 10.90 -14.85
CA ALA A 92 -12.07 9.84 -15.75
C ALA A 92 -10.77 10.22 -16.49
N ILE A 93 -10.62 11.48 -16.91
CA ILE A 93 -9.39 11.99 -17.53
C ILE A 93 -8.24 11.97 -16.51
N ARG A 94 -8.49 12.39 -15.27
CA ARG A 94 -7.50 12.33 -14.19
C ARG A 94 -7.08 10.90 -13.87
N HIS A 95 -8.02 9.97 -13.84
CA HIS A 95 -7.75 8.55 -13.65
C HIS A 95 -6.91 7.98 -14.81
N ARG A 96 -7.26 8.28 -16.07
CA ARG A 96 -6.48 7.83 -17.25
C ARG A 96 -5.09 8.45 -17.34
N THR A 97 -4.91 9.67 -16.83
CA THR A 97 -3.62 10.37 -16.84
C THR A 97 -2.75 10.05 -15.64
N SER A 98 -3.30 9.40 -14.61
CA SER A 98 -2.51 8.75 -13.56
C SER A 98 -1.82 7.53 -14.16
N ILE A 99 -0.69 7.77 -14.83
CA ILE A 99 0.22 6.70 -15.22
C ILE A 99 0.76 6.14 -13.91
N SER A 100 0.33 4.93 -13.56
CA SER A 100 0.82 4.26 -12.37
C SER A 100 2.27 3.83 -12.59
N ASP A 101 3.19 4.49 -11.90
CA ASP A 101 4.61 4.16 -11.91
C ASP A 101 4.95 2.91 -11.08
N THR A 102 3.93 2.22 -10.55
CA THR A 102 4.03 0.98 -9.74
C THR A 102 5.01 -0.03 -10.32
N ALA A 103 4.88 -0.33 -11.62
CA ALA A 103 5.72 -1.32 -12.27
C ALA A 103 7.20 -0.93 -12.25
N ALA A 104 7.52 0.34 -12.52
CA ALA A 104 8.89 0.85 -12.49
C ALA A 104 9.45 0.86 -11.05
N VAL A 105 8.63 1.29 -10.09
CA VAL A 105 9.00 1.32 -8.67
C VAL A 105 9.28 -0.08 -8.12
N LEU A 106 8.41 -1.04 -8.40
CA LEU A 106 8.59 -2.44 -8.00
C LEU A 106 9.79 -3.08 -8.72
N ALA A 107 9.98 -2.81 -10.01
CA ALA A 107 11.14 -3.29 -10.76
C ALA A 107 12.46 -2.76 -10.17
N ALA A 108 12.51 -1.49 -9.75
CA ALA A 108 13.69 -0.92 -9.07
C ALA A 108 13.96 -1.57 -7.71
N ALA A 109 12.92 -2.07 -7.02
CA ALA A 109 13.05 -2.89 -5.82
C ALA A 109 13.51 -4.33 -6.14
N GLY A 110 13.50 -4.75 -7.40
CA GLY A 110 13.76 -6.12 -7.84
C GLY A 110 12.55 -7.03 -7.69
N LEU A 111 11.35 -6.46 -7.67
CA LEU A 111 10.06 -7.13 -7.59
C LEU A 111 9.34 -7.04 -8.94
N GLU A 112 8.36 -7.91 -9.15
CA GLU A 112 7.46 -7.84 -10.30
C GLU A 112 6.15 -7.19 -9.88
N CYS A 113 5.50 -6.49 -10.81
CA CYS A 113 4.20 -5.92 -10.56
C CYS A 113 3.15 -7.04 -10.61
N PRO A 114 2.42 -7.33 -9.51
CA PRO A 114 1.36 -8.32 -9.55
C PRO A 114 0.25 -7.86 -10.51
N PRO A 115 -0.47 -8.78 -11.18
CA PRO A 115 -1.66 -8.43 -11.94
C PRO A 115 -2.71 -7.70 -11.08
N VAL A 116 -3.65 -7.00 -11.72
CA VAL A 116 -4.72 -6.29 -10.99
C VAL A 116 -5.53 -7.23 -10.11
N PHE A 117 -5.82 -8.43 -10.62
CA PHE A 117 -6.46 -9.53 -9.91
C PHE A 117 -5.49 -10.69 -9.89
N CYS A 118 -5.18 -11.23 -8.72
CA CYS A 118 -4.21 -12.30 -8.59
C CYS A 118 -4.54 -13.24 -7.43
N ASP A 119 -4.09 -14.49 -7.55
CA ASP A 119 -4.16 -15.46 -6.47
C ASP A 119 -2.97 -15.29 -5.53
N ARG A 120 -3.03 -15.90 -4.34
CA ARG A 120 -1.94 -15.89 -3.37
C ARG A 120 -0.59 -16.29 -3.97
N ASN A 121 -0.58 -17.31 -4.83
CA ASN A 121 0.65 -17.82 -5.45
C ASN A 121 1.25 -16.83 -6.45
N GLN A 122 0.40 -16.14 -7.21
CA GLN A 122 0.83 -15.11 -8.16
C GLN A 122 1.40 -13.90 -7.41
N LEU A 123 0.70 -13.47 -6.34
CA LEU A 123 1.17 -12.40 -5.46
C LEU A 123 2.52 -12.74 -4.82
N ALA A 124 2.64 -13.95 -4.25
CA ALA A 124 3.86 -14.44 -3.62
C ALA A 124 5.06 -14.43 -4.58
N ARG A 125 4.83 -14.86 -5.84
CA ARG A 125 5.85 -14.84 -6.89
C ARG A 125 6.27 -13.40 -7.23
N ALA A 126 5.30 -12.50 -7.39
CA ALA A 126 5.56 -11.12 -7.79
C ALA A 126 6.44 -10.39 -6.76
N ILE A 127 6.15 -10.55 -5.47
CA ILE A 127 6.92 -9.91 -4.39
C ILE A 127 8.07 -10.78 -3.84
N ARG A 128 8.34 -11.94 -4.47
CA ARG A 128 9.41 -12.88 -4.10
C ARG A 128 9.36 -13.33 -2.64
N THR A 129 8.16 -13.60 -2.14
CA THR A 129 7.93 -14.10 -0.78
C THR A 129 7.18 -15.44 -0.77
N LYS A 130 6.99 -16.01 0.43
CA LYS A 130 6.09 -17.14 0.66
C LYS A 130 5.13 -16.79 1.79
N PHE A 131 3.84 -16.92 1.52
CA PHE A 131 2.78 -16.76 2.53
C PHE A 131 2.39 -18.15 3.06
N LYS A 132 2.22 -18.30 4.38
CA LYS A 132 1.78 -19.58 4.96
C LYS A 132 0.27 -19.70 4.93
N SER A 133 -0.43 -18.57 5.08
CA SER A 133 -1.88 -18.46 5.05
C SER A 133 -2.31 -17.21 4.28
N ASP A 134 -3.60 -17.11 3.97
CA ASP A 134 -4.17 -15.93 3.32
C ASP A 134 -4.14 -14.68 4.22
N ALA A 135 -4.15 -14.89 5.54
CA ALA A 135 -3.98 -13.84 6.55
C ALA A 135 -2.56 -13.24 6.57
N ASP A 136 -1.56 -13.95 6.06
CA ASP A 136 -0.19 -13.42 5.95
C ASP A 136 -0.01 -12.55 4.70
N ALA A 137 -0.90 -12.69 3.71
CA ALA A 137 -0.76 -12.04 2.40
C ALA A 137 -1.15 -10.55 2.41
N VAL A 138 -1.97 -10.15 3.37
CA VAL A 138 -2.47 -8.77 3.53
C VAL A 138 -2.42 -8.35 5.00
N PRO A 139 -2.37 -7.05 5.32
CA PRO A 139 -2.40 -6.58 6.70
C PRO A 139 -3.64 -7.11 7.45
N SER A 140 -3.46 -7.49 8.71
CA SER A 140 -4.51 -8.13 9.52
C SER A 140 -5.79 -7.31 9.66
N VAL A 141 -5.70 -5.97 9.59
CA VAL A 141 -6.85 -5.06 9.64
C VAL A 141 -7.68 -5.17 8.36
N VAL A 142 -7.03 -5.24 7.20
CA VAL A 142 -7.67 -5.38 5.90
C VAL A 142 -8.28 -6.77 5.76
N TYR A 143 -7.54 -7.80 6.21
CA TYR A 143 -8.03 -9.18 6.20
C TYR A 143 -9.28 -9.36 7.07
N ARG A 144 -9.30 -8.81 8.29
CA ARG A 144 -10.46 -8.87 9.18
C ARG A 144 -11.69 -8.14 8.63
N ALA A 145 -11.49 -7.03 7.92
CA ALA A 145 -12.59 -6.34 7.26
C ALA A 145 -13.25 -7.25 6.21
N ALA A 146 -12.44 -7.91 5.39
CA ALA A 146 -12.93 -8.87 4.40
C ALA A 146 -13.58 -10.12 5.03
N GLU A 147 -13.07 -10.60 6.17
CA GLU A 147 -13.72 -11.68 6.92
C GLU A 147 -15.09 -11.27 7.49
N MET A 148 -15.22 -10.06 8.03
CA MET A 148 -16.52 -9.56 8.50
C MET A 148 -17.53 -9.43 7.36
N GLU A 149 -17.11 -8.92 6.21
CA GLU A 149 -17.97 -8.84 5.01
C GLU A 149 -18.43 -10.23 4.55
N ARG A 150 -17.54 -11.24 4.63
CA ARG A 150 -17.90 -12.64 4.37
C ARG A 150 -18.94 -13.15 5.37
N GLU A 151 -18.75 -12.91 6.68
CA GLU A 151 -19.70 -13.34 7.72
C GLU A 151 -21.07 -12.70 7.54
N ASP A 152 -21.12 -11.41 7.21
CA ASP A 152 -22.37 -10.69 6.99
C ASP A 152 -23.09 -11.12 5.71
N ALA A 153 -22.35 -11.39 4.63
CA ALA A 153 -22.92 -11.96 3.40
C ALA A 153 -23.52 -13.35 3.64
N ALA A 154 -22.85 -14.20 4.43
CA ALA A 154 -23.34 -15.52 4.79
C ALA A 154 -24.62 -15.45 5.65
N ARG A 155 -24.76 -14.45 6.52
CA ARG A 155 -25.98 -14.23 7.33
C ARG A 155 -27.16 -13.74 6.50
N GLN A 156 -26.94 -12.99 5.43
CA GLN A 156 -28.01 -12.48 4.57
C GLN A 156 -28.55 -13.53 3.59
N ALA A 157 -27.77 -14.59 3.31
CA ALA A 157 -28.15 -15.69 2.43
C ALA A 157 -28.88 -16.85 3.16
N SER A 158 -29.00 -16.79 4.49
CA SER A 158 -29.69 -17.78 5.34
C SER A 158 -31.04 -17.28 5.85
#